data_AF-A0AAV6I7Q0-F1
#
_entry.id   AF-A0AAV6I7Q0-F1
#
_cell.length_a   1.000
_cell.length_b   1.000
_cell.length_c   1.000
_cell.angle_alpha   90.00
_cell.angle_beta   90.00
_cell.angle_gamma   90.00
#
_symmetry.space_group_name_H-M   'P 1'
#
loop_
_entity.id
_entity.type
_entity.pdbx_description
1 polymer ?
#
loop_
_entity_poly.entity_id
_entity_poly.type
_entity_poly.pdbx_seq_one_letter_code
_entity_poly.pdbx_strand_id
1 'polypeptide(L)'
;MPRVSNGFVGFINILTLLLSLAALGSAFFLYLNHASTACQKSLQEPLLIVGAALFVVSLLGLFGSCCRVTSLLYVYLFFMFLLILGLICSTVFTILVTNKGVGKAVSDRGFKEYRLGDYSNWLQTYAVNDQNWPSIKSCLVETKMCSSESLGVTNSQEAEADFYKRSLSPTQSGCCKPPTYCGFDYKNATLWTVPKTGPAVPDTDCKTWSNNQEALCYDCKSCKAGILANLKKEWRLLAVINTCILVFVILVYSVGCCALRNNTSSNYSRYKGGYA
;
A
#
# COMPACT_ATOMS: atom_id res chain seq x y z
N MET A 1 28.46 12.35 25.53
CA MET A 1 27.03 12.72 25.39
C MET A 1 26.11 11.48 25.27
N PRO A 2 26.01 10.61 26.29
CA PRO A 2 25.08 9.45 26.26
C PRO A 2 23.64 9.80 26.68
N ARG A 3 23.43 10.88 27.44
CA ARG A 3 22.10 11.25 27.97
C ARG A 3 21.14 11.82 26.92
N VAL A 4 21.65 12.61 25.96
CA VAL A 4 20.83 13.20 24.88
C VAL A 4 20.42 12.13 23.86
N SER A 5 21.31 11.20 23.54
CA SER A 5 21.03 10.08 22.61
C SER A 5 19.97 9.12 23.15
N ASN A 6 20.02 8.77 24.45
CA ASN A 6 19.00 7.92 25.06
C ASN A 6 17.65 8.64 25.18
N GLY A 7 17.66 9.95 25.49
CA GLY A 7 16.45 10.78 25.50
C GLY A 7 15.76 10.85 24.13
N PHE A 8 16.53 11.02 23.05
CA PHE A 8 16.01 11.06 21.68
C PHE A 8 15.44 9.71 21.21
N VAL A 9 16.13 8.60 21.49
CA VAL A 9 15.64 7.25 21.19
C VAL A 9 14.38 6.93 22.00
N GLY A 10 14.35 7.30 23.28
CA GLY A 10 13.16 7.18 24.12
C GLY A 10 11.99 7.99 23.55
N PHE A 11 12.21 9.26 23.18
CA PHE A 11 11.19 10.12 22.59
C PHE A 11 10.59 9.55 21.29
N ILE A 12 11.44 9.09 20.36
CA ILE A 12 10.96 8.46 19.11
C ILE A 12 10.12 7.22 19.42
N ASN A 13 10.56 6.36 20.34
CA ASN A 13 9.81 5.15 20.68
C ASN A 13 8.48 5.45 21.42
N ILE A 14 8.41 6.54 22.19
CA ILE A 14 7.13 7.02 22.76
C ILE A 14 6.20 7.48 21.64
N LEU A 15 6.69 8.26 20.68
CA LEU A 15 5.87 8.71 19.55
C LEU A 15 5.36 7.53 18.72
N THR A 16 6.22 6.56 18.39
CA THR A 16 5.81 5.36 17.65
C THR A 16 4.84 4.50 18.46
N LEU A 17 4.99 4.45 19.80
CA LEU A 17 4.03 3.77 20.67
C LEU A 17 2.66 4.44 20.60
N LEU A 18 2.59 5.77 20.69
CA LEU A 18 1.33 6.50 20.58
C LEU A 18 0.65 6.27 19.23
N LEU A 19 1.41 6.30 18.12
CA LEU A 19 0.88 5.97 16.79
C LEU A 19 0.37 4.53 16.72
N SER A 20 1.10 3.58 17.32
CA SER A 20 0.69 2.16 17.34
C SER A 20 -0.61 1.95 18.12
N LEU A 21 -0.78 2.63 19.26
CA LEU A 21 -1.99 2.59 20.06
C LEU A 21 -3.18 3.23 19.32
N ALA A 22 -2.95 4.33 18.61
CA ALA A 22 -3.96 4.94 17.75
C ALA A 22 -4.38 3.98 16.62
N ALA A 23 -3.42 3.34 15.95
CA ALA A 23 -3.68 2.35 14.90
C ALA A 23 -4.48 1.15 15.44
N LEU A 24 -4.05 0.54 16.55
CA LEU A 24 -4.76 -0.57 17.18
C LEU A 24 -6.16 -0.17 17.66
N GLY A 25 -6.29 1.01 18.28
CA GLY A 25 -7.57 1.55 18.72
C GLY A 25 -8.53 1.77 17.55
N SER A 26 -8.04 2.31 16.43
CA SER A 26 -8.84 2.49 15.22
C SER A 26 -9.24 1.15 14.58
N ALA A 27 -8.35 0.15 14.52
CA ALA A 27 -8.69 -1.18 14.04
C ALA A 27 -9.76 -1.85 14.92
N PHE A 28 -9.65 -1.72 16.23
CA PHE A 28 -10.64 -2.24 17.18
C PHE A 28 -11.98 -1.52 17.09
N PHE A 29 -11.97 -0.19 16.90
CA PHE A 29 -13.18 0.59 16.68
C PHE A 29 -13.91 0.15 15.41
N LEU A 30 -13.18 -0.07 14.30
CA LEU A 30 -13.76 -0.60 13.07
C LEU A 30 -14.34 -2.01 13.25
N TYR A 31 -13.67 -2.85 14.04
CA TYR A 31 -14.15 -4.19 14.38
C TYR A 31 -15.48 -4.17 15.14
N LEU A 32 -15.61 -3.29 16.13
CA LEU A 32 -16.82 -3.20 16.96
C LEU A 32 -17.97 -2.49 16.26
N ASN A 33 -17.69 -1.60 15.31
CA ASN A 33 -18.72 -0.87 14.59
C ASN A 33 -19.37 -1.73 13.51
N HIS A 34 -20.57 -2.21 13.80
CA HIS A 34 -21.38 -3.01 12.89
C HIS A 34 -21.84 -2.22 11.66
N ALA A 35 -21.85 -0.88 11.73
CA ALA A 35 -22.17 0.04 10.63
C ALA A 35 -20.96 0.40 9.75
N SER A 36 -19.81 -0.25 9.91
CA SER A 36 -18.63 0.01 9.07
C SER A 36 -18.86 -0.41 7.62
N THR A 37 -18.43 0.45 6.70
CA THR A 37 -18.49 0.28 5.25
C THR A 37 -17.64 -0.92 4.77
N ALA A 38 -17.90 -1.43 3.57
CA ALA A 38 -17.11 -2.54 3.02
C ALA A 38 -15.63 -2.16 2.89
N CYS A 39 -15.36 -0.89 2.57
CA CYS A 39 -14.01 -0.37 2.47
C CYS A 39 -13.30 -0.31 3.82
N GLN A 40 -13.99 0.17 4.86
CA GLN A 40 -13.45 0.24 6.22
C GLN A 40 -13.10 -1.14 6.78
N LYS A 41 -13.93 -2.16 6.51
CA LYS A 41 -13.63 -3.53 6.93
C LYS A 41 -12.38 -4.08 6.23
N SER A 42 -12.19 -3.77 4.95
CA SER A 42 -10.99 -4.18 4.22
C SER A 42 -9.70 -3.51 4.74
N LEU A 43 -9.79 -2.32 5.34
CA LEU A 43 -8.67 -1.61 5.97
C LEU A 43 -8.33 -2.13 7.39
N GLN A 44 -9.23 -2.86 8.04
CA GLN A 44 -9.10 -3.24 9.44
C GLN A 44 -7.92 -4.21 9.68
N GLU A 45 -7.84 -5.30 8.90
CA GLU A 45 -6.76 -6.29 9.05
C GLU A 45 -5.35 -5.71 8.85
N PRO A 46 -5.04 -4.97 7.77
CA PRO A 46 -3.70 -4.41 7.60
C PRO A 46 -3.37 -3.41 8.71
N LEU A 47 -4.35 -2.65 9.18
CA LEU A 47 -4.18 -1.68 10.27
C LEU A 47 -3.86 -2.37 11.60
N LEU A 48 -4.51 -3.50 11.89
CA LEU A 48 -4.24 -4.31 13.08
C LEU A 48 -2.82 -4.90 13.05
N ILE A 49 -2.42 -5.49 11.92
CA ILE A 49 -1.10 -6.11 11.74
C ILE A 49 0.02 -5.05 11.89
N VAL A 50 -0.12 -3.91 11.19
CA VAL A 50 0.86 -2.82 11.26
C VAL A 50 0.90 -2.21 12.66
N GLY A 51 -0.26 -1.96 13.27
CA GLY A 51 -0.35 -1.44 14.64
C GLY A 51 0.33 -2.36 15.65
N ALA A 52 0.08 -3.67 15.58
CA ALA A 52 0.69 -4.65 16.48
C ALA A 52 2.21 -4.73 16.31
N ALA A 53 2.70 -4.72 15.05
CA ALA A 53 4.13 -4.72 14.77
C ALA A 53 4.83 -3.47 15.34
N LEU A 54 4.25 -2.28 15.12
CA LEU A 54 4.77 -1.02 15.65
C LEU A 54 4.76 -0.97 17.18
N PHE A 55 3.73 -1.55 17.80
CA PHE A 55 3.62 -1.64 19.26
C PHE A 55 4.77 -2.46 19.85
N VAL A 56 5.04 -3.65 19.30
CA VAL A 56 6.13 -4.52 19.76
C VAL A 56 7.49 -3.83 19.61
N VAL A 57 7.76 -3.22 18.44
CA VAL A 57 9.03 -2.50 18.20
C VAL A 57 9.20 -1.35 19.20
N SER A 58 8.13 -0.61 19.48
CA SER A 58 8.17 0.53 20.40
C SER A 58 8.45 0.10 21.85
N LEU A 59 7.83 -1.00 22.31
CA LEU A 59 8.11 -1.55 23.64
C LEU A 59 9.57 -1.97 23.79
N LEU A 60 10.11 -2.69 22.81
CA LEU A 60 11.52 -3.11 22.81
C LEU A 60 12.47 -1.91 22.87
N GLY A 61 12.17 -0.83 22.13
CA GLY A 61 12.96 0.40 22.15
C GLY A 61 12.91 1.13 23.51
N LEU A 62 11.75 1.17 24.18
CA LEU A 62 11.61 1.75 25.51
C LEU A 62 12.35 0.94 26.58
N PHE A 63 12.20 -0.38 26.57
CA PHE A 63 12.91 -1.26 27.51
C PHE A 63 14.44 -1.18 27.32
N GLY A 64 14.90 -1.11 26.07
CA GLY A 64 16.32 -0.94 25.74
C GLY A 64 16.91 0.40 26.22
N SER A 65 16.11 1.47 26.26
CA SER A 65 16.57 2.79 26.72
C SER A 65 16.58 2.97 28.24
N CYS A 66 15.74 2.24 28.98
CA CYS A 66 15.53 2.46 30.42
C CYS A 66 16.53 1.68 31.30
N CYS A 67 16.86 0.46 30.89
CA CYS A 67 17.60 -0.47 31.74
C CYS A 67 18.94 -0.79 31.06
N ARG A 68 20.02 -0.16 31.52
CA ARG A 68 21.41 -0.28 31.01
C ARG A 68 22.02 -1.67 31.28
N VAL A 69 21.29 -2.72 30.96
CA VAL A 69 21.56 -4.13 31.28
C VAL A 69 22.07 -4.82 30.02
N THR A 70 23.28 -5.38 30.08
CA THR A 70 23.93 -6.02 28.92
C THR A 70 23.08 -7.15 28.33
N SER A 71 22.34 -7.91 29.15
CA SER A 71 21.41 -8.96 28.69
C SER A 71 20.27 -8.40 27.81
N LEU A 72 19.68 -7.27 28.21
CA LEU A 72 18.63 -6.60 27.42
C LEU A 72 19.18 -6.06 26.08
N LEU A 73 20.44 -5.63 26.05
CA LEU A 73 21.08 -5.17 24.81
C LEU A 73 21.28 -6.31 23.79
N TYR A 74 21.60 -7.52 24.25
CA TYR A 74 21.66 -8.71 23.38
C TYR A 74 20.30 -9.05 22.79
N VAL A 75 19.25 -9.08 23.61
CA VAL A 75 17.87 -9.35 23.17
C VAL A 75 17.41 -8.28 22.17
N TYR A 76 17.68 -7.01 22.45
CA TYR A 76 17.39 -5.90 21.54
C TYR A 76 18.08 -6.06 20.18
N LEU A 77 19.38 -6.36 20.15
CA LEU A 77 20.12 -6.57 18.90
C LEU A 77 19.61 -7.79 18.13
N PHE A 78 19.21 -8.86 18.81
CA PHE A 78 18.60 -10.02 18.15
C PHE A 78 17.31 -9.65 17.41
N PHE A 79 16.38 -8.93 18.06
CA PHE A 79 15.14 -8.48 17.42
C PHE A 79 15.38 -7.45 16.33
N MET A 80 16.34 -6.53 16.50
CA MET A 80 16.73 -5.57 15.45
C MET A 80 17.31 -6.29 14.22
N PHE A 81 18.08 -7.36 14.41
CA PHE A 81 18.57 -8.18 13.31
C PHE A 81 17.43 -8.87 12.55
N LEU A 82 16.47 -9.47 13.26
CA LEU A 82 15.28 -10.05 12.63
C LEU A 82 14.45 -8.99 11.88
N LEU A 83 14.31 -7.79 12.43
CA LEU A 83 13.64 -6.67 11.78
C LEU A 83 14.35 -6.29 10.48
N ILE A 84 15.68 -6.18 10.47
CA ILE A 84 16.48 -5.90 9.27
C ILE A 84 16.22 -6.97 8.20
N LEU A 85 16.27 -8.27 8.56
CA LEU A 85 15.98 -9.35 7.62
C LEU A 85 14.56 -9.25 7.06
N GLY A 86 13.56 -9.00 7.91
CA GLY A 86 12.18 -8.82 7.49
C GLY A 86 12.00 -7.65 6.52
N LEU A 87 12.62 -6.51 6.81
CA LEU A 87 12.59 -5.31 5.95
C LEU A 87 13.26 -5.58 4.59
N ILE A 88 14.39 -6.28 4.56
CA ILE A 88 15.07 -6.68 3.31
C ILE A 88 14.17 -7.61 2.49
N CYS A 89 13.68 -8.69 3.10
CA CYS A 89 12.82 -9.67 2.43
C CYS A 89 11.56 -9.00 1.86
N SER A 90 10.90 -8.15 2.65
CA SER A 90 9.71 -7.40 2.22
C SER A 90 10.01 -6.45 1.06
N THR A 91 11.15 -5.75 1.09
CA THR A 91 11.57 -4.84 0.01
C THR A 91 11.80 -5.62 -1.29
N VAL A 92 12.59 -6.70 -1.23
CA VAL A 92 12.89 -7.54 -2.39
C VAL A 92 11.59 -8.12 -2.96
N PHE A 93 10.74 -8.69 -2.11
CA PHE A 93 9.45 -9.22 -2.50
C PHE A 93 8.60 -8.17 -3.22
N THR A 94 8.46 -6.98 -2.64
CA THR A 94 7.69 -5.88 -3.21
C THR A 94 8.21 -5.48 -4.58
N ILE A 95 9.54 -5.37 -4.74
CA ILE A 95 10.16 -5.05 -6.03
C ILE A 95 9.84 -6.14 -7.06
N LEU A 96 9.97 -7.43 -6.69
CA LEU A 96 9.72 -8.56 -7.60
C LEU A 96 8.27 -8.58 -8.10
N VAL A 97 7.29 -8.47 -7.19
CA VAL A 97 5.86 -8.54 -7.56
C VAL A 97 5.38 -7.29 -8.29
N THR A 98 6.01 -6.13 -8.04
CA THR A 98 5.68 -4.85 -8.69
C THR A 98 6.55 -4.54 -9.90
N ASN A 99 7.49 -5.40 -10.30
CA ASN A 99 8.35 -5.11 -11.45
C ASN A 99 7.53 -5.13 -12.76
N LYS A 100 6.70 -6.15 -12.94
CA LYS A 100 5.81 -6.32 -14.09
C LYS A 100 4.64 -5.32 -14.12
N GLY A 101 4.11 -5.03 -15.29
CA GLY A 101 2.94 -4.17 -15.52
C GLY A 101 3.31 -2.76 -15.98
N VAL A 102 2.98 -2.39 -17.22
CA VAL A 102 3.18 -1.04 -17.76
C VAL A 102 1.89 -0.61 -18.44
N GLY A 103 1.36 0.54 -18.04
CA GLY A 103 0.23 1.16 -18.75
C GLY A 103 0.65 1.59 -20.14
N LYS A 104 -0.14 1.24 -21.15
CA LYS A 104 0.08 1.62 -22.55
C LYS A 104 -0.54 2.98 -22.81
N ALA A 105 0.26 3.92 -23.31
CA ALA A 105 -0.28 5.18 -23.78
C ALA A 105 -1.17 4.92 -25.00
N VAL A 106 -2.28 5.66 -25.09
CA VAL A 106 -3.17 5.66 -26.25
C VAL A 106 -2.97 6.98 -26.97
N SER A 107 -2.81 6.95 -28.28
CA SER A 107 -2.64 8.15 -29.10
C SER A 107 -3.78 9.15 -28.86
N ASP A 108 -3.43 10.42 -28.69
CA ASP A 108 -4.35 11.54 -28.48
C ASP A 108 -5.23 11.45 -27.22
N ARG A 109 -4.83 10.64 -26.22
CA ARG A 109 -5.52 10.51 -24.93
C ARG A 109 -4.62 10.89 -23.75
N GLY A 110 -5.17 11.59 -22.76
CA GLY A 110 -4.52 11.97 -21.50
C GLY A 110 -4.43 10.85 -20.46
N PHE A 111 -4.96 9.66 -20.78
CA PHE A 111 -4.95 8.48 -19.92
C PHE A 111 -4.28 7.27 -20.59
N LYS A 112 -3.90 6.29 -19.77
CA LYS A 112 -3.28 5.03 -20.21
C LYS A 112 -4.27 3.89 -20.11
N GLU A 113 -4.08 2.87 -20.94
CA GLU A 113 -4.81 1.60 -20.83
C GLU A 113 -3.95 0.53 -20.17
N TYR A 114 -4.59 -0.31 -19.36
CA TYR A 114 -3.94 -1.33 -18.56
C TYR A 114 -4.55 -2.68 -18.90
N ARG A 115 -3.69 -3.69 -19.11
CA ARG A 115 -4.13 -5.07 -19.34
C ARG A 115 -3.79 -5.93 -18.13
N LEU A 116 -4.74 -6.75 -17.72
CA LEU A 116 -4.60 -7.59 -16.52
C LEU A 116 -3.38 -8.52 -16.62
N GLY A 117 -3.16 -9.11 -17.79
CA GLY A 117 -2.05 -10.04 -18.06
C GLY A 117 -0.65 -9.41 -18.01
N ASP A 118 -0.53 -8.08 -17.97
CA ASP A 118 0.77 -7.42 -17.89
C ASP A 118 1.34 -7.46 -16.45
N TYR A 119 0.52 -7.79 -15.44
CA TYR A 119 0.90 -7.81 -14.01
C TYR A 119 1.34 -9.20 -13.53
N SER A 120 2.07 -9.25 -12.41
CA SER A 120 2.50 -10.52 -11.82
C SER A 120 1.31 -11.36 -11.36
N ASN A 121 1.40 -12.69 -11.54
CA ASN A 121 0.36 -13.61 -11.09
C ASN A 121 0.06 -13.44 -9.59
N TRP A 122 1.09 -13.19 -8.78
CA TRP A 122 0.90 -12.94 -7.35
C TRP A 122 -0.04 -11.76 -7.08
N LEU A 123 0.18 -10.62 -7.76
CA LEU A 123 -0.64 -9.42 -7.56
C LEU A 123 -2.08 -9.62 -8.05
N GLN A 124 -2.24 -10.34 -9.18
CA GLN A 124 -3.55 -10.73 -9.70
C GLN A 124 -4.30 -11.61 -8.69
N THR A 125 -3.65 -12.64 -8.14
CA THR A 125 -4.26 -13.53 -7.14
C THR A 125 -4.49 -12.84 -5.80
N TYR A 126 -3.66 -11.88 -5.41
CA TYR A 126 -3.83 -11.16 -4.14
C TYR A 126 -5.07 -10.24 -4.15
N ALA A 127 -5.22 -9.41 -5.18
CA ALA A 127 -6.27 -8.39 -5.21
C ALA A 127 -7.52 -8.79 -6.01
N VAL A 128 -7.37 -9.64 -7.04
CA VAL A 128 -8.40 -9.85 -8.08
C VAL A 128 -8.94 -11.28 -8.08
N ASN A 129 -8.68 -12.06 -7.02
CA ASN A 129 -9.30 -13.37 -6.86
C ASN A 129 -10.81 -13.23 -6.56
N ASP A 130 -11.54 -14.34 -6.69
CA ASP A 130 -13.00 -14.37 -6.53
C ASP A 130 -13.46 -14.08 -5.09
N GLN A 131 -12.57 -14.19 -4.11
CA GLN A 131 -12.87 -13.96 -2.69
C GLN A 131 -12.71 -12.47 -2.29
N ASN A 132 -11.67 -11.81 -2.79
CA ASN A 132 -11.27 -10.45 -2.42
C ASN A 132 -11.88 -9.39 -3.35
N TRP A 133 -12.05 -9.73 -4.64
CA TRP A 133 -12.61 -8.80 -5.62
C TRP A 133 -14.00 -8.27 -5.25
N PRO A 134 -14.95 -9.07 -4.73
CA PRO A 134 -16.26 -8.56 -4.33
C PRO A 134 -16.18 -7.43 -3.30
N SER A 135 -15.29 -7.51 -2.31
CA SER A 135 -15.08 -6.46 -1.30
C SER A 135 -14.52 -5.18 -1.92
N ILE A 136 -13.55 -5.30 -2.83
CA ILE A 136 -12.97 -4.15 -3.55
C ILE A 136 -14.03 -3.49 -4.43
N LYS A 137 -14.78 -4.28 -5.21
CA LYS A 137 -15.88 -3.79 -6.06
C LYS A 137 -16.92 -3.04 -5.24
N SER A 138 -17.36 -3.59 -4.11
CA SER A 138 -18.30 -2.92 -3.22
C SER A 138 -17.74 -1.58 -2.73
N CYS A 139 -16.45 -1.49 -2.37
CA CYS A 139 -15.84 -0.21 -2.03
C CYS A 139 -15.84 0.79 -3.21
N LEU A 140 -15.56 0.35 -4.45
CA LEU A 140 -15.57 1.24 -5.63
C LEU A 140 -16.96 1.83 -5.90
N VAL A 141 -18.01 1.01 -5.76
CA VAL A 141 -19.41 1.44 -5.90
C VAL A 141 -19.79 2.39 -4.77
N GLU A 142 -19.49 2.02 -3.53
CA GLU A 142 -19.83 2.79 -2.32
C GLU A 142 -19.14 4.17 -2.28
N THR A 143 -17.87 4.23 -2.69
CA THR A 143 -17.10 5.48 -2.78
C THR A 143 -17.46 6.33 -3.99
N LYS A 144 -18.37 5.86 -4.86
CA LYS A 144 -18.75 6.52 -6.11
C LYS A 144 -17.52 6.94 -6.93
N MET A 145 -16.60 5.99 -7.11
CA MET A 145 -15.30 6.21 -7.78
C MET A 145 -15.41 6.69 -9.24
N CYS A 146 -16.60 6.53 -9.84
CA CYS A 146 -16.93 6.96 -11.20
C CYS A 146 -17.95 8.12 -11.24
N SER A 147 -18.15 8.83 -10.13
CA SER A 147 -18.99 10.03 -10.12
C SER A 147 -18.39 11.13 -10.99
N SER A 148 -19.23 12.02 -11.52
CA SER A 148 -18.79 13.19 -12.29
C SER A 148 -17.74 14.01 -11.54
N GLU A 149 -17.94 14.24 -10.24
CA GLU A 149 -17.00 14.93 -9.37
C GLU A 149 -15.64 14.22 -9.31
N SER A 150 -15.63 12.90 -9.08
CA SER A 150 -14.39 12.12 -9.03
C SER A 150 -13.61 12.14 -10.35
N LEU A 151 -14.32 12.22 -11.48
CA LEU A 151 -13.76 12.28 -12.83
C LEU A 151 -13.40 13.72 -13.25
N GLY A 152 -13.66 14.71 -12.39
CA GLY A 152 -13.45 16.13 -12.69
C GLY A 152 -14.39 16.68 -13.76
N VAL A 153 -15.53 16.04 -13.99
CA VAL A 153 -16.59 16.44 -14.94
C VAL A 153 -17.45 17.51 -14.29
N THR A 154 -17.34 18.75 -14.77
CA THR A 154 -18.15 19.87 -14.30
C THR A 154 -19.46 20.02 -15.06
N ASN A 155 -19.50 19.61 -16.33
CA ASN A 155 -20.67 19.72 -17.20
C ASN A 155 -21.06 18.35 -17.77
N SER A 156 -22.35 18.00 -17.72
CA SER A 156 -22.88 16.73 -18.22
C SER A 156 -22.89 16.61 -19.75
N GLN A 157 -22.60 17.70 -20.47
CA GLN A 157 -22.52 17.77 -21.94
C GLN A 157 -21.09 18.12 -22.39
N GLU A 158 -20.09 17.59 -21.70
CA GLU A 158 -18.69 17.75 -22.09
C GLU A 158 -18.42 17.08 -23.44
N ALA A 159 -17.69 17.77 -24.32
CA ALA A 159 -17.30 17.23 -25.61
C ALA A 159 -16.33 16.05 -25.44
N GLU A 160 -16.44 15.06 -26.33
CA GLU A 160 -15.60 13.87 -26.32
C GLU A 160 -14.09 14.19 -26.31
N ALA A 161 -13.69 15.19 -27.11
CA ALA A 161 -12.30 15.63 -27.19
C ALA A 161 -11.76 16.20 -25.86
N ASP A 162 -12.61 16.82 -25.05
CA ASP A 162 -12.23 17.37 -23.75
C ASP A 162 -12.11 16.25 -22.71
N PHE A 163 -13.04 15.29 -22.72
CA PHE A 163 -12.94 14.09 -21.91
C PHE A 163 -11.65 13.32 -22.19
N TYR A 164 -11.24 13.23 -23.46
CA TYR A 164 -10.00 12.54 -23.85
C TYR A 164 -8.72 13.24 -23.43
N LYS A 165 -8.75 14.55 -23.19
CA LYS A 165 -7.59 15.27 -22.65
C LYS A 165 -7.44 15.08 -21.14
N ARG A 166 -8.43 14.53 -20.45
CA ARG A 166 -8.35 14.33 -19.00
C ARG A 166 -7.29 13.31 -18.60
N SER A 167 -6.58 13.64 -17.52
CA SER A 167 -5.65 12.77 -16.83
C SER A 167 -6.40 11.87 -15.84
N LEU A 168 -7.05 10.82 -16.34
CA LEU A 168 -7.72 9.84 -15.50
C LEU A 168 -6.70 8.97 -14.76
N SER A 169 -6.99 8.66 -13.49
CA SER A 169 -6.22 7.68 -12.74
C SER A 169 -6.35 6.28 -13.37
N PRO A 170 -5.43 5.33 -13.09
CA PRO A 170 -5.53 3.98 -13.63
C PRO A 170 -6.87 3.32 -13.35
N THR A 171 -7.37 3.43 -12.11
CA THR A 171 -8.67 2.91 -11.70
C THR A 171 -9.81 3.59 -12.46
N GLN A 172 -9.81 4.91 -12.57
CA GLN A 172 -10.85 5.64 -13.30
C GLN A 172 -10.91 5.25 -14.77
N SER A 173 -9.75 5.20 -15.43
CA SER A 173 -9.64 4.87 -16.85
C SER A 173 -10.05 3.42 -17.18
N GLY A 174 -9.90 2.51 -16.21
CA GLY A 174 -10.23 1.09 -16.35
C GLY A 174 -11.65 0.73 -15.92
N CYS A 175 -12.23 1.43 -14.94
CA CYS A 175 -13.52 1.09 -14.35
C CYS A 175 -14.68 1.97 -14.83
N CYS A 176 -14.42 3.25 -15.14
CA CYS A 176 -15.47 4.25 -15.36
C CYS A 176 -15.80 4.49 -16.84
N LYS A 177 -15.03 3.90 -17.75
CA LYS A 177 -15.27 3.96 -19.19
C LYS A 177 -14.99 2.59 -19.83
N PRO A 178 -15.59 2.28 -20.98
CA PRO A 178 -15.23 1.08 -21.72
C PRO A 178 -13.78 1.18 -22.23
N PRO A 179 -13.13 0.05 -22.52
CA PRO A 179 -11.86 0.05 -23.25
C PRO A 179 -11.99 0.70 -24.62
N THR A 180 -10.99 1.48 -25.04
CA THR A 180 -11.05 2.26 -26.29
C THR A 180 -11.15 1.34 -27.52
N TYR A 181 -10.52 0.16 -27.45
CA TYR A 181 -10.58 -0.84 -28.51
C TYR A 181 -11.97 -1.45 -28.74
N CYS A 182 -12.94 -1.24 -27.83
CA CYS A 182 -14.32 -1.68 -28.05
C CYS A 182 -15.05 -0.83 -29.11
N GLY A 183 -14.56 0.40 -29.38
CA GLY A 183 -15.12 1.29 -30.40
C GLY A 183 -16.53 1.79 -30.08
N PHE A 184 -16.83 2.07 -28.81
CA PHE A 184 -18.14 2.60 -28.40
C PHE A 184 -18.24 4.09 -28.62
N ASP A 185 -19.44 4.57 -28.96
CA ASP A 185 -19.70 5.98 -29.20
C ASP A 185 -19.86 6.72 -27.86
N TYR A 186 -19.10 7.78 -27.67
CA TYR A 186 -19.18 8.63 -26.48
C TYR A 186 -20.51 9.37 -26.42
N LYS A 187 -21.14 9.39 -25.24
CA LYS A 187 -22.28 10.28 -24.92
C LYS A 187 -21.98 11.19 -23.75
N ASN A 188 -21.42 10.62 -22.68
CA ASN A 188 -20.98 11.33 -21.49
C ASN A 188 -19.89 10.49 -20.79
N ALA A 189 -19.27 11.01 -19.74
CA ALA A 189 -18.14 10.39 -19.03
C ALA A 189 -18.31 8.89 -18.71
N THR A 190 -19.49 8.50 -18.20
CA THR A 190 -19.84 7.11 -17.86
C THR A 190 -20.93 6.51 -18.75
N LEU A 191 -21.33 7.20 -19.82
CA LEU A 191 -22.41 6.77 -20.72
C LEU A 191 -21.88 6.59 -22.15
N TRP A 192 -21.95 5.36 -22.64
CA TRP A 192 -21.39 4.97 -23.93
C TRP A 192 -22.38 4.10 -24.69
N THR A 193 -22.58 4.38 -25.98
CA THR A 193 -23.51 3.60 -26.82
C THR A 193 -22.75 2.59 -27.67
N VAL A 194 -23.23 1.35 -27.67
CA VAL A 194 -22.69 0.27 -28.50
C VAL A 194 -23.10 0.54 -29.96
N PRO A 195 -22.17 0.51 -30.93
CA PRO A 195 -22.51 0.65 -32.33
C PRO A 195 -23.50 -0.42 -32.79
N LYS A 196 -24.31 -0.13 -33.80
CA LYS A 196 -25.30 -1.10 -34.34
C LYS A 196 -24.64 -2.38 -34.87
N THR A 197 -23.39 -2.30 -35.32
CA THR A 197 -22.58 -3.42 -35.79
C THR A 197 -22.00 -4.27 -34.65
N GLY A 198 -22.22 -3.89 -33.40
CA GLY A 198 -21.59 -4.49 -32.22
C GLY A 198 -20.21 -3.90 -31.90
N PRO A 199 -19.52 -4.43 -30.88
CA PRO A 199 -18.18 -4.00 -30.50
C PRO A 199 -17.18 -4.26 -31.64
N ALA A 200 -16.20 -3.36 -31.79
CA ALA A 200 -15.17 -3.46 -32.81
C ALA A 200 -14.27 -4.70 -32.67
N VAL A 201 -14.18 -5.26 -31.45
CA VAL A 201 -13.37 -6.43 -31.13
C VAL A 201 -14.20 -7.41 -30.28
N PRO A 202 -14.12 -8.74 -30.53
CA PRO A 202 -14.82 -9.74 -29.74
C PRO A 202 -14.12 -10.02 -28.40
N ASP A 203 -13.92 -9.00 -27.58
CA ASP A 203 -13.28 -9.09 -26.26
C ASP A 203 -14.31 -9.20 -25.13
N THR A 204 -13.93 -9.83 -24.01
CA THR A 204 -14.81 -10.01 -22.87
C THR A 204 -15.20 -8.69 -22.22
N ASP A 205 -14.29 -7.72 -22.11
CA ASP A 205 -14.56 -6.46 -21.44
C ASP A 205 -15.62 -5.64 -22.19
N CYS A 206 -15.62 -5.70 -23.53
CA CYS A 206 -16.63 -5.04 -24.36
C CYS A 206 -18.04 -5.61 -24.15
N LYS A 207 -18.16 -6.88 -23.75
CA LYS A 207 -19.44 -7.51 -23.43
C LYS A 207 -19.87 -7.26 -21.98
N THR A 208 -18.90 -7.07 -21.08
CA THR A 208 -19.13 -6.85 -19.66
C THR A 208 -19.53 -5.40 -19.34
N TRP A 209 -19.12 -4.43 -20.16
CA TRP A 209 -19.49 -3.03 -19.96
C TRP A 209 -21.01 -2.82 -19.82
N SER A 210 -21.41 -2.00 -18.84
CA SER A 210 -22.78 -1.58 -18.61
C SER A 210 -22.86 -0.07 -18.36
N ASN A 211 -23.95 0.57 -18.79
CA ASN A 211 -24.21 1.97 -18.47
C ASN A 211 -24.90 2.16 -17.09
N ASN A 212 -25.21 1.06 -16.39
CA ASN A 212 -25.69 1.12 -15.02
C ASN A 212 -24.55 1.56 -14.08
N GLN A 213 -24.77 2.61 -13.29
CA GLN A 213 -23.76 3.22 -12.41
C GLN A 213 -23.26 2.28 -11.30
N GLU A 214 -24.04 1.26 -10.94
CA GLU A 214 -23.64 0.24 -9.95
C GLU A 214 -22.82 -0.90 -10.57
N ALA A 215 -22.80 -1.03 -11.90
CA ALA A 215 -22.12 -2.10 -12.62
C ALA A 215 -20.91 -1.61 -13.42
N LEU A 216 -21.08 -0.57 -14.24
CA LEU A 216 -20.06 0.03 -15.12
C LEU A 216 -19.14 -1.01 -15.75
N CYS A 217 -17.82 -0.78 -15.74
CA CYS A 217 -16.82 -1.78 -16.09
C CYS A 217 -16.22 -2.45 -14.85
N TYR A 218 -16.89 -2.47 -13.70
CA TYR A 218 -16.26 -2.97 -12.47
C TYR A 218 -15.78 -4.42 -12.64
N ASP A 219 -16.53 -5.30 -13.31
CA ASP A 219 -16.08 -6.69 -13.53
C ASP A 219 -15.17 -6.89 -14.75
N CYS A 220 -14.82 -5.82 -15.47
CA CYS A 220 -13.90 -5.88 -16.60
C CYS A 220 -12.46 -6.19 -16.15
N LYS A 221 -11.70 -6.88 -17.00
CA LYS A 221 -10.25 -7.09 -16.80
C LYS A 221 -9.50 -5.76 -16.79
N SER A 222 -9.97 -4.77 -17.55
CA SER A 222 -9.41 -3.42 -17.60
C SER A 222 -9.55 -2.67 -16.26
N CYS A 223 -10.69 -2.80 -15.57
CA CYS A 223 -10.88 -2.21 -14.24
C CYS A 223 -9.98 -2.87 -13.21
N LYS A 224 -9.96 -4.19 -13.21
CA LYS A 224 -9.07 -5.01 -12.37
C LYS A 224 -7.60 -4.63 -12.61
N ALA A 225 -7.19 -4.44 -13.86
CA ALA A 225 -5.85 -3.99 -14.22
C ALA A 225 -5.56 -2.55 -13.74
N GLY A 226 -6.55 -1.66 -13.77
CA GLY A 226 -6.46 -0.30 -13.22
C GLY A 226 -6.21 -0.31 -11.70
N ILE A 227 -6.90 -1.18 -10.96
CA ILE A 227 -6.65 -1.39 -9.53
C ILE A 227 -5.23 -1.90 -9.28
N LEU A 228 -4.78 -2.91 -10.04
CA LEU A 228 -3.41 -3.42 -9.92
C LEU A 228 -2.35 -2.35 -10.23
N ALA A 229 -2.63 -1.47 -11.19
CA ALA A 229 -1.76 -0.34 -11.51
C ALA A 229 -1.63 0.64 -10.34
N ASN A 230 -2.75 0.96 -9.70
CA ASN A 230 -2.76 1.86 -8.54
C ASN A 230 -2.06 1.22 -7.34
N LEU A 231 -2.39 -0.04 -7.04
CA LEU A 231 -1.76 -0.82 -5.97
C LEU A 231 -0.24 -0.93 -6.16
N LYS A 232 0.21 -1.20 -7.39
CA LYS A 232 1.63 -1.19 -7.76
C LYS A 232 2.30 0.15 -7.44
N LYS A 233 1.65 1.28 -7.77
CA LYS A 233 2.20 2.61 -7.51
C LYS A 233 2.36 2.85 -6.01
N GLU A 234 1.34 2.51 -5.22
CA GLU A 234 1.37 2.64 -3.76
C GLU A 234 2.43 1.73 -3.13
N TRP A 235 2.51 0.48 -3.56
CA TRP A 235 3.51 -0.47 -3.07
C TRP A 235 4.95 -0.04 -3.38
N ARG A 236 5.18 0.58 -4.54
CA ARG A 236 6.50 1.15 -4.85
C ARG A 236 6.85 2.32 -3.95
N LEU A 237 5.87 3.17 -3.62
CA LEU A 237 6.08 4.24 -2.64
C LEU A 237 6.40 3.66 -1.26
N LEU A 238 5.66 2.65 -0.81
CA LEU A 238 5.92 1.95 0.44
C LEU A 238 7.31 1.28 0.44
N ALA A 239 7.75 0.69 -0.68
CA ALA A 239 9.09 0.11 -0.79
C ALA A 239 10.20 1.17 -0.64
N VAL A 240 10.00 2.38 -1.19
CA VAL A 240 10.93 3.50 -1.00
C VAL A 240 11.00 3.91 0.46
N ILE A 241 9.84 4.10 1.11
CA ILE A 241 9.77 4.42 2.55
C ILE A 241 10.44 3.32 3.38
N ASN A 242 10.14 2.05 3.08
CA ASN A 242 10.72 0.89 3.76
C ASN A 242 12.25 0.83 3.59
N THR A 243 12.77 1.22 2.43
CA THR A 243 14.21 1.32 2.18
C THR A 243 14.86 2.40 3.06
N CYS A 244 14.23 3.57 3.20
CA CYS A 244 14.71 4.62 4.10
C CYS A 244 14.74 4.15 5.57
N ILE A 245 13.68 3.45 6.01
CA ILE A 245 13.59 2.86 7.35
C ILE A 245 14.71 1.83 7.56
N LEU A 246 14.93 0.95 6.57
CA LEU A 246 16.00 -0.06 6.63
C LEU A 246 17.38 0.58 6.85
N VAL A 247 17.71 1.64 6.10
CA VAL A 247 18.98 2.37 6.28
C VAL A 247 19.09 2.93 7.69
N PHE A 248 18.04 3.55 8.20
CA PHE A 248 18.02 4.10 9.56
C PHE A 248 18.20 3.00 10.63
N VAL A 249 17.49 1.88 10.50
CA VAL A 249 17.58 0.74 11.43
C VAL A 249 18.98 0.13 11.42
N ILE A 250 19.64 0.03 10.25
CA ILE A 250 21.03 -0.45 10.15
C ILE A 250 21.99 0.48 10.91
N LEU A 251 21.82 1.80 10.81
CA LEU A 251 22.63 2.76 11.56
C LEU A 251 22.44 2.57 13.07
N VAL A 252 21.20 2.48 13.54
CA VAL A 252 20.90 2.24 14.97
C VAL A 252 21.49 0.91 15.43
N TYR A 253 21.37 -0.15 14.63
CA TYR A 253 21.94 -1.46 14.90
C TYR A 253 23.47 -1.39 15.05
N SER A 254 24.16 -0.68 14.14
CA SER A 254 25.62 -0.51 14.20
C SER A 254 26.07 0.19 15.48
N VAL A 255 25.35 1.25 15.92
CA VAL A 255 25.61 1.94 17.19
C VAL A 255 25.36 1.02 18.38
N GLY A 256 24.28 0.24 18.35
CA GLY A 256 23.97 -0.77 19.36
C GLY A 256 25.07 -1.83 19.50
N CYS A 257 25.59 -2.33 18.38
CA CYS A 257 26.73 -3.26 18.37
C CYS A 257 28.01 -2.63 18.94
N CYS A 258 28.30 -1.37 18.60
CA CYS A 258 29.42 -0.62 19.16
C CYS A 258 29.28 -0.44 20.69
N ALA A 259 28.07 -0.10 21.16
CA ALA A 259 27.78 0.03 22.59
C ALA A 259 27.95 -1.31 23.33
N LEU A 260 27.50 -2.41 22.72
CA LEU A 260 27.67 -3.75 23.28
C LEU A 260 29.16 -4.11 23.43
N ARG A 261 29.95 -3.93 22.36
CA ARG A 261 31.39 -4.21 22.38
C ARG A 261 32.12 -3.43 23.48
N ASN A 262 31.77 -2.16 23.65
CA ASN A 262 32.37 -1.31 24.69
C ASN A 262 32.01 -1.78 26.11
N ASN A 263 30.75 -2.15 26.35
CA ASN A 263 30.33 -2.70 27.65
C ASN A 263 31.06 -4.01 27.98
N THR A 264 31.19 -4.92 27.01
CA THR A 264 31.89 -6.20 27.20
C THR A 264 33.39 -5.98 27.49
N SER A 265 34.04 -5.06 26.76
CA SER A 265 35.44 -4.68 27.02
C SER A 265 35.66 -4.12 28.42
N SER A 266 34.76 -3.24 28.89
CA SER A 266 34.85 -2.63 30.22
C SER A 266 34.65 -3.65 31.36
N ASN A 267 33.76 -4.62 31.18
CA ASN A 267 33.55 -5.70 32.13
C ASN A 267 34.77 -6.62 32.21
N TYR A 268 35.39 -6.94 31.07
CA TYR A 268 36.61 -7.75 31.04
C TYR A 268 37.79 -7.06 31.74
N SER A 269 38.00 -5.76 31.53
CA SER A 269 39.05 -5.00 32.22
C SER A 269 38.82 -4.92 33.74
N ARG A 270 37.56 -4.80 34.18
CA ARG A 270 37.21 -4.77 35.61
C ARG A 270 37.43 -6.12 36.28
N TYR A 271 37.16 -7.22 35.59
CA TYR A 271 37.44 -8.56 36.08
C TYR A 271 38.94 -8.81 36.22
N LYS A 272 39.74 -8.36 35.24
CA LYS A 272 41.20 -8.54 35.24
C LYS A 272 41.92 -7.70 36.30
N GLY A 273 41.40 -6.53 36.67
CA GLY A 273 41.94 -5.68 37.73
C GLY A 273 41.54 -6.07 39.16
N GLY A 274 40.64 -7.04 39.34
CA GLY A 274 40.23 -7.56 40.66
C GLY A 274 41.06 -8.73 41.17
N TYR A 275 42.01 -9.22 40.37
CA TYR A 275 42.96 -10.29 40.73
C TYR A 275 44.42 -9.78 40.84
N ALA A 276 44.60 -8.46 40.94
CA ALA A 276 45.89 -7.83 41.19
C ALA A 276 45.92 -7.23 42.60
#